data_AF-A0AAU8MYY0-F1
#
_entry.id   AF-A0AAU8MYY0-F1
#
_cell.length_a   1.000
_cell.length_b   1.000
_cell.length_c   1.000
_cell.angle_alpha   90.00
_cell.angle_beta   90.00
_cell.angle_gamma   90.00
#
_symmetry.space_group_name_H-M   'P 1'
#
loop_
_entity.id
_entity.type
_entity.pdbx_description
1 polymer ?
#
loop_
_entity_poly.entity_id
_entity_poly.type
_entity_poly.pdbx_seq_one_letter_code
_entity_poly.pdbx_strand_id
1 'polypeptide(L)'
;MARTDPQINLRIPAGLKEAVEAAARASGRSTNAEIVYRLEESLTEQPKGVSPRPRSIVELFAEQFEVVGVHQDEEEGLWYQLDRLEKELGGRPRSREEASKLANARRLHTQAANALEVEWRQLSAILERLTAEIGTQEKPVTASKRVRKIGS
;
A
#
# COMPACT_ATOMS: atom_id res chain seq x y z
N MET A 1 5.09 47.06 10.53
CA MET A 1 5.56 45.87 9.80
C MET A 1 4.38 45.26 9.07
N ALA A 2 4.40 45.26 7.75
CA ALA A 2 3.31 44.71 6.94
C ALA A 2 3.36 43.17 7.03
N ARG A 3 2.27 42.54 7.48
CA ARG A 3 2.10 41.09 7.31
C ARG A 3 1.90 40.82 5.82
N THR A 4 2.74 39.95 5.27
CA THR A 4 2.75 39.56 3.83
C THR A 4 1.79 38.41 3.53
N ASP A 5 1.00 37.96 4.52
CA ASP A 5 0.12 36.81 4.36
C ASP A 5 -1.09 37.14 3.46
N PRO A 6 -1.47 36.24 2.54
CA PRO A 6 -2.64 36.43 1.68
C PRO A 6 -3.91 36.49 2.53
N GLN A 7 -4.68 37.58 2.40
CA GLN A 7 -5.96 37.73 3.08
C GLN A 7 -7.10 37.19 2.21
N ILE A 8 -7.95 36.33 2.80
CA ILE A 8 -9.13 35.77 2.13
C ILE A 8 -10.42 36.31 2.75
N ASN A 9 -11.40 36.62 1.92
CA ASN A 9 -12.74 36.99 2.37
C ASN A 9 -13.60 35.72 2.53
N LEU A 10 -13.62 35.16 3.75
CA LEU A 10 -14.34 33.93 4.05
C LEU A 10 -15.85 34.18 4.22
N ARG A 11 -16.69 33.51 3.41
CA ARG A 11 -18.15 33.50 3.55
C ARG A 11 -18.59 32.20 4.23
N ILE A 12 -19.20 32.32 5.41
CA ILE A 12 -19.66 31.17 6.21
C ILE A 12 -21.07 31.41 6.75
N PRO A 13 -21.86 30.35 7.00
CA PRO A 13 -23.16 30.47 7.66
C PRO A 13 -23.05 31.11 9.04
N ALA A 14 -24.07 31.86 9.46
CA ALA A 14 -24.08 32.57 10.74
C ALA A 14 -23.84 31.64 11.94
N GLY A 15 -24.52 30.49 11.97
CA GLY A 15 -24.34 29.51 13.05
C GLY A 15 -22.93 28.92 13.13
N LEU A 16 -22.23 28.79 12.00
CA LEU A 16 -20.85 28.33 11.98
C LEU A 16 -19.90 29.40 12.55
N LYS A 17 -20.14 30.68 12.21
CA LYS A 17 -19.36 31.79 12.75
C LYS A 17 -19.47 31.86 14.28
N GLU A 18 -20.68 31.76 14.81
CA GLU A 18 -20.94 31.78 16.26
C GLU A 18 -20.23 30.61 16.97
N ALA A 19 -20.28 29.41 16.39
CA ALA A 19 -19.60 28.24 16.93
C ALA A 19 -18.07 28.43 16.98
N VAL A 20 -17.48 29.02 15.93
CA VAL A 20 -16.04 29.31 15.87
C VAL A 20 -15.64 30.38 16.89
N GLU A 21 -16.45 31.42 17.09
CA GLU A 21 -16.19 32.45 18.10
C GLU A 21 -16.27 31.90 19.53
N ALA A 22 -17.24 31.02 19.81
CA ALA A 22 -17.34 30.33 21.08
C ALA A 22 -16.14 29.41 21.33
N ALA A 23 -15.72 28.64 20.32
CA ALA A 23 -14.54 27.78 20.39
C ALA A 23 -13.26 28.58 20.62
N ALA A 24 -13.08 29.70 19.92
CA ALA A 24 -11.94 30.60 20.09
C ALA A 24 -11.87 31.16 21.52
N ARG A 25 -13.01 31.56 22.08
CA ARG A 25 -13.10 32.03 23.48
C ARG A 25 -12.73 30.92 24.47
N ALA A 26 -13.21 29.69 24.23
CA ALA A 26 -12.89 28.54 25.09
C ALA A 26 -11.41 28.13 25.00
N SER A 27 -10.79 28.26 23.83
CA SER A 27 -9.37 27.92 23.59
C SER A 27 -8.40 29.05 23.92
N GLY A 28 -8.89 30.26 24.25
CA GLY A 28 -8.07 31.44 24.50
C GLY A 28 -7.40 32.01 23.24
N ARG A 29 -7.86 31.62 22.05
CA ARG A 29 -7.34 32.09 20.75
C ARG A 29 -8.18 33.24 20.21
N SER A 30 -7.59 34.04 19.31
CA SER A 30 -8.41 34.93 18.48
C SER A 30 -9.24 34.09 17.50
N THR A 31 -10.39 34.59 17.06
CA THR A 31 -11.23 33.89 16.07
C THR A 31 -10.43 33.50 14.83
N ASN A 32 -9.56 34.38 14.34
CA ASN A 32 -8.71 34.09 13.19
C ASN A 32 -7.68 32.99 13.47
N ALA A 33 -7.07 32.98 14.67
CA ALA A 33 -6.14 31.92 15.08
C ALA A 33 -6.84 30.57 15.27
N GLU A 34 -8.07 30.55 15.76
CA GLU A 34 -8.88 29.32 15.86
C GLU A 34 -9.28 28.79 14.46
N ILE A 35 -9.64 29.67 13.52
CA ILE A 35 -9.90 29.29 12.13
C ILE A 35 -8.67 28.66 11.50
N VAL A 36 -7.51 29.31 11.60
CA VAL A 36 -6.26 28.78 11.06
C VAL A 36 -5.91 27.45 11.71
N TYR A 37 -5.96 27.36 13.05
CA TYR A 37 -5.67 26.13 13.78
C TYR A 37 -6.56 24.95 13.34
N ARG A 38 -7.87 25.15 13.19
CA ARG A 38 -8.80 24.10 12.74
C ARG A 38 -8.59 23.71 11.28
N LEU A 39 -8.24 24.67 10.42
CA LEU A 39 -7.90 24.38 9.03
C LEU A 39 -6.60 23.57 8.96
N GLU A 40 -5.57 24.00 9.67
CA GLU A 40 -4.30 23.28 9.77
C GLU A 40 -4.51 21.87 10.35
N GLU A 41 -5.30 21.72 11.40
CA GLU A 41 -5.69 20.42 11.96
C GLU A 41 -6.39 19.56 10.90
N SER A 42 -7.39 20.09 10.20
CA SER A 42 -8.11 19.35 9.16
C SER A 42 -7.24 18.91 7.96
N LEU A 43 -6.13 19.62 7.72
CA LEU A 43 -5.21 19.35 6.61
C LEU A 43 -3.99 18.53 7.05
N THR A 44 -3.62 18.57 8.33
CA THR A 44 -2.46 17.88 8.92
C THR A 44 -2.85 16.56 9.58
N GLU A 45 -4.10 16.41 10.01
CA GLU A 45 -4.67 15.10 10.24
C GLU A 45 -4.71 14.35 8.90
N GLN A 46 -3.66 13.56 8.63
CA GLN A 46 -3.85 12.33 7.87
C GLN A 46 -5.14 11.69 8.39
N PRO A 47 -6.08 11.30 7.52
CA PRO A 47 -7.46 11.09 7.91
C PRO A 47 -7.58 10.12 9.09
N LYS A 48 -7.62 10.64 10.33
CA LYS A 48 -7.87 9.91 11.57
C LYS A 48 -9.37 9.65 11.72
N GLY A 49 -9.98 9.25 10.62
CA GLY A 49 -11.43 9.18 10.45
C GLY A 49 -11.87 8.43 9.18
N VAL A 50 -10.96 8.06 8.30
CA VAL A 50 -11.16 6.85 7.50
C VAL A 50 -10.68 5.74 8.40
N SER A 51 -11.59 5.02 9.06
CA SER A 51 -11.27 3.63 9.46
C SER A 51 -10.59 3.03 8.23
N PRO A 52 -9.33 2.54 8.27
CA PRO A 52 -8.68 2.02 7.08
C PRO A 52 -9.70 1.07 6.48
N ARG A 53 -10.24 1.43 5.30
CA ARG A 53 -11.22 0.56 4.66
C ARG A 53 -10.46 -0.77 4.59
N PRO A 54 -11.01 -1.87 5.14
CA PRO A 54 -10.29 -3.11 5.18
C PRO A 54 -9.78 -3.34 3.76
N ARG A 55 -8.45 -3.41 3.60
CA ARG A 55 -7.82 -3.48 2.28
C ARG A 55 -8.55 -4.54 1.49
N SER A 56 -9.01 -4.18 0.29
CA SER A 56 -9.64 -5.17 -0.55
C SER A 56 -8.62 -6.26 -0.87
N ILE A 57 -9.07 -7.48 -1.08
CA ILE A 57 -8.15 -8.56 -1.46
C ILE A 57 -7.40 -8.25 -2.77
N VAL A 58 -8.00 -7.45 -3.64
CA VAL A 58 -7.40 -6.95 -4.87
C VAL A 58 -6.25 -5.97 -4.57
N GLU A 59 -6.43 -5.06 -3.61
CA GLU A 59 -5.35 -4.18 -3.14
C GLU A 59 -4.20 -4.97 -2.52
N LEU A 60 -4.50 -5.96 -1.68
CA LEU A 60 -3.48 -6.84 -1.09
C LEU A 60 -2.72 -7.62 -2.16
N PHE A 61 -3.42 -8.10 -3.20
CA PHE A 61 -2.79 -8.79 -4.32
C PHE A 61 -1.84 -7.88 -5.09
N ALA A 62 -2.27 -6.66 -5.43
CA ALA A 62 -1.44 -5.71 -6.16
C ALA A 62 -0.18 -5.34 -5.38
N GLU A 63 -0.31 -5.01 -4.10
CA GLU A 63 0.83 -4.71 -3.21
C GLU A 63 1.80 -5.91 -3.15
N GLN A 64 1.28 -7.13 -2.93
CA GLN A 64 2.11 -8.32 -2.82
C GLN A 64 2.79 -8.67 -4.16
N PHE A 65 2.12 -8.45 -5.28
CA PHE A 65 2.69 -8.69 -6.61
C PHE A 65 3.89 -7.78 -6.89
N GLU A 66 3.80 -6.49 -6.51
CA GLU A 66 4.94 -5.57 -6.59
C GLU A 66 6.11 -6.03 -5.72
N VAL A 67 5.85 -6.49 -4.50
CA VAL A 67 6.89 -7.01 -3.59
C VAL A 67 7.59 -8.23 -4.18
N VAL A 68 6.83 -9.18 -4.74
CA VAL A 68 7.40 -10.35 -5.44
C VAL A 68 8.29 -9.92 -6.61
N GLY A 69 7.85 -8.94 -7.40
CA GLY A 69 8.64 -8.40 -8.52
C GLY A 69 9.99 -7.84 -8.07
N VAL A 70 10.02 -7.04 -7.01
CA VAL A 70 11.27 -6.49 -6.45
C VAL A 70 12.22 -7.60 -6.00
N HIS A 71 11.71 -8.61 -5.30
CA HIS A 71 12.54 -9.74 -4.85
C HIS A 71 13.00 -10.64 -6.00
N GLN A 72 12.22 -10.74 -7.07
CA GLN A 72 12.63 -11.45 -8.27
C GLN A 72 13.79 -10.73 -8.96
N ASP A 73 13.70 -9.41 -9.15
CA ASP A 73 14.78 -8.63 -9.74
C ASP A 73 16.09 -8.72 -8.91
N GLU A 74 15.97 -8.70 -7.58
CA GLU A 74 17.11 -8.88 -6.67
C GLU A 74 17.75 -10.27 -6.79
N GLU A 75 16.93 -11.33 -6.79
CA GLU A 75 17.40 -12.71 -6.93
C GLU A 75 18.10 -12.93 -8.27
N GLU A 76 17.49 -12.48 -9.37
CA GLU A 76 18.08 -12.57 -10.71
C GLU A 76 19.41 -11.81 -10.77
N GLY A 77 19.47 -10.59 -10.21
CA GLY A 77 20.69 -9.81 -10.13
C GLY A 77 21.84 -10.53 -9.40
N LEU A 78 21.53 -11.16 -8.26
CA LEU A 78 22.51 -11.94 -7.49
C LEU A 78 22.89 -13.25 -8.20
N TRP A 79 21.95 -13.88 -8.89
CA TRP A 79 22.22 -15.05 -9.71
C TRP A 79 23.22 -14.73 -10.83
N TYR A 80 23.02 -13.63 -11.57
CA TYR A 80 23.96 -13.18 -12.60
C TYR A 80 25.35 -12.88 -12.03
N GLN A 81 25.44 -12.28 -10.85
CA GLN A 81 26.72 -12.01 -10.19
C GLN A 81 27.42 -13.31 -9.79
N LEU A 82 26.68 -14.28 -9.24
CA LEU A 82 27.22 -15.59 -8.86
C LEU A 82 27.72 -16.36 -10.09
N ASP A 83 26.91 -16.47 -11.14
CA ASP A 83 27.27 -17.18 -12.38
C ASP A 83 28.52 -16.56 -13.04
N ARG A 84 28.57 -15.23 -13.10
CA ARG A 84 29.76 -14.52 -13.60
C ARG A 84 31.00 -14.85 -12.77
N LEU A 85 30.90 -14.81 -11.44
CA LEU A 85 32.03 -15.10 -10.55
C LEU A 85 32.47 -16.56 -10.68
N GLU A 86 31.54 -17.50 -10.79
CA GLU A 86 31.85 -18.92 -11.00
C GLU A 86 32.60 -19.16 -12.32
N LYS A 87 32.21 -18.45 -13.39
CA LYS A 87 32.90 -18.47 -14.69
C LYS A 87 34.31 -17.87 -14.60
N GLU A 88 34.46 -16.72 -13.96
CA GLU A 88 35.77 -16.05 -13.78
C GLU A 88 36.75 -16.94 -12.98
N LEU A 89 36.25 -17.66 -11.97
CA LEU A 89 37.05 -18.58 -11.15
C LEU A 89 37.23 -19.97 -11.77
N GLY A 90 36.55 -20.29 -12.88
CA GLY A 90 36.54 -21.63 -13.46
C GLY A 90 36.05 -22.70 -12.47
N GLY A 91 35.15 -22.31 -11.55
CA GLY A 91 34.60 -23.19 -10.51
C GLY A 91 35.58 -23.57 -9.38
N ARG A 92 36.82 -23.08 -9.39
CA ARG A 92 37.82 -23.39 -8.34
C ARG A 92 38.56 -22.12 -7.88
N PRO A 93 38.26 -21.59 -6.68
CA PRO A 93 39.00 -20.46 -6.14
C PRO A 93 40.48 -20.85 -5.91
N ARG A 94 41.39 -19.98 -6.32
CA ARG A 94 42.85 -20.14 -6.21
C ARG A 94 43.42 -19.43 -4.99
N SER A 95 42.64 -18.56 -4.36
CA SER A 95 43.01 -17.86 -3.13
C SER A 95 41.90 -17.94 -2.08
N ARG A 96 42.28 -17.69 -0.81
CA ARG A 96 41.32 -17.58 0.30
C ARG A 96 40.32 -16.44 0.07
N GLU A 97 40.76 -15.36 -0.57
CA GLU A 97 39.92 -14.21 -0.88
C GLU A 97 38.86 -14.57 -1.93
N GLU A 98 39.24 -15.24 -3.02
CA GLU A 98 38.31 -15.74 -4.04
C GLU A 98 37.30 -16.73 -3.46
N ALA A 99 37.76 -17.64 -2.59
CA ALA A 99 36.88 -18.59 -1.91
C ALA A 99 35.86 -17.87 -1.02
N SER A 100 36.30 -16.84 -0.29
CA SER A 100 35.42 -16.03 0.55
C SER A 100 34.40 -15.23 -0.29
N LYS A 101 34.82 -14.65 -1.42
CA LYS A 101 33.95 -13.93 -2.35
C LYS A 101 32.87 -14.85 -2.92
N LEU A 102 33.27 -16.03 -3.41
CA LEU A 102 32.35 -17.02 -3.95
C LEU A 102 31.38 -17.55 -2.90
N ALA A 103 31.86 -17.84 -1.68
CA ALA A 103 31.00 -18.27 -0.58
C ALA A 103 29.97 -17.19 -0.19
N ASN A 104 30.39 -15.92 -0.16
CA ASN A 104 29.46 -14.82 0.13
C ASN A 104 28.42 -14.64 -0.98
N ALA A 105 28.83 -14.70 -2.26
CA ALA A 105 27.90 -14.62 -3.40
C ALA A 105 26.84 -15.73 -3.36
N ARG A 106 27.26 -16.98 -3.11
CA ARG A 106 26.34 -18.12 -2.94
C ARG A 106 25.37 -17.91 -1.79
N ARG A 107 25.87 -17.43 -0.65
CA ARG A 107 25.04 -17.14 0.53
C ARG A 107 23.99 -16.08 0.21
N LEU A 108 24.38 -14.97 -0.41
CA LEU A 108 23.47 -13.87 -0.77
C LEU A 108 22.40 -14.35 -1.76
N HIS A 109 22.80 -15.03 -2.82
CA HIS A 109 21.86 -15.64 -3.77
C HIS A 109 20.87 -16.58 -3.07
N THR A 110 21.35 -17.47 -2.20
CA THR A 110 20.48 -18.39 -1.44
C THR A 110 19.52 -17.64 -0.52
N GLN A 111 19.97 -16.55 0.12
CA GLN A 111 19.11 -15.72 0.97
C GLN A 111 18.02 -15.03 0.15
N ALA A 112 18.36 -14.47 -1.01
CA ALA A 112 17.40 -13.83 -1.90
C ALA A 112 16.39 -14.84 -2.46
N ALA A 113 16.84 -16.00 -2.92
CA ALA A 113 15.96 -17.08 -3.40
C ALA A 113 14.96 -17.55 -2.33
N ASN A 114 15.42 -17.71 -1.08
CA ASN A 114 14.53 -18.07 0.03
C ASN A 114 13.53 -16.95 0.37
N ALA A 115 13.95 -15.68 0.31
CA ALA A 115 13.06 -14.55 0.54
C ALA A 115 11.98 -14.48 -0.55
N LEU A 116 12.38 -14.59 -1.81
CA LEU A 116 11.47 -14.64 -2.94
C LEU A 116 10.47 -15.80 -2.81
N GLU A 117 10.90 -16.98 -2.36
CA GLU A 117 10.01 -18.11 -2.11
C GLU A 117 8.94 -17.79 -1.05
N VAL A 118 9.32 -17.09 0.03
CA VAL A 118 8.35 -16.66 1.06
C VAL A 118 7.32 -15.71 0.47
N GLU A 119 7.74 -14.73 -0.33
CA GLU A 119 6.82 -13.75 -0.94
C GLU A 119 5.89 -14.41 -1.97
N TRP A 120 6.39 -15.37 -2.75
CA TRP A 120 5.56 -16.18 -3.66
C TRP A 120 4.50 -17.00 -2.92
N ARG A 121 4.84 -17.57 -1.77
CA ARG A 121 3.87 -18.31 -0.94
C ARG A 121 2.77 -17.38 -0.43
N GLN A 122 3.11 -16.16 -0.02
CA GLN A 122 2.13 -15.15 0.40
C GLN A 122 1.23 -14.71 -0.75
N LEU A 123 1.81 -14.41 -1.92
CA LEU A 123 1.05 -14.07 -3.13
C LEU A 123 0.08 -15.18 -3.54
N SER A 124 0.55 -16.44 -3.47
CA SER A 124 -0.27 -17.62 -3.77
C SER A 124 -1.46 -17.73 -2.81
N ALA A 125 -1.24 -17.54 -1.51
CA ALA A 125 -2.33 -17.55 -0.52
C ALA A 125 -3.36 -16.43 -0.76
N ILE A 126 -2.91 -15.24 -1.19
CA ILE A 126 -3.81 -14.15 -1.56
C ILE A 126 -4.61 -14.49 -2.82
N LEU A 127 -3.97 -15.08 -3.84
CA LEU A 127 -4.63 -15.54 -5.06
C LEU A 127 -5.70 -16.60 -4.80
N GLU A 128 -5.41 -17.57 -3.93
CA GLU A 128 -6.37 -18.60 -3.52
C GLU A 128 -7.61 -17.97 -2.89
N ARG A 129 -7.41 -17.02 -1.96
CA ARG A 129 -8.51 -16.31 -1.31
C ARG A 129 -9.28 -15.42 -2.29
N LEU A 130 -8.61 -14.76 -3.24
CA LEU A 130 -9.26 -13.94 -4.28
C LEU A 130 -10.14 -14.82 -5.17
N THR A 131 -9.63 -15.98 -5.56
CA THR A 131 -10.35 -16.96 -6.36
C THR A 131 -11.57 -17.49 -5.63
N ALA A 132 -11.46 -17.75 -4.32
CA ALA A 132 -12.60 -18.17 -3.49
C ALA A 132 -13.68 -17.08 -3.40
N GLU A 133 -13.30 -15.83 -3.19
CA GLU A 133 -14.24 -14.69 -3.12
C GLU A 133 -14.97 -14.49 -4.46
N ILE A 134 -14.28 -14.61 -5.59
CA ILE A 134 -14.89 -14.55 -6.93
C ILE A 134 -15.78 -15.77 -7.21
N GLY A 135 -15.32 -16.99 -6.89
CA GLY A 135 -16.07 -18.23 -7.09
C GLY A 135 -17.35 -18.34 -6.26
N THR A 136 -17.43 -17.67 -5.10
CA THR A 136 -18.67 -17.60 -4.30
C THR A 136 -19.79 -16.73 -4.91
N GLN A 137 -19.50 -15.91 -5.93
CA GLN A 137 -20.50 -15.07 -6.60
C GLN A 137 -21.39 -15.86 -7.61
N GLU A 138 -21.13 -17.14 -7.86
CA GLU A 138 -21.89 -17.99 -8.80
C GLU A 138 -22.97 -18.89 -8.15
N LYS A 139 -23.72 -18.40 -7.14
CA LYS A 139 -25.04 -18.98 -6.84
C LYS A 139 -26.15 -18.06 -7.32
N PRO A 140 -26.72 -18.27 -8.54
CA PRO A 140 -27.86 -17.51 -8.98
C PRO A 140 -29.04 -17.75 -8.03
N VAL A 141 -29.54 -16.65 -7.48
CA VAL A 141 -30.75 -16.57 -6.66
C VAL A 141 -31.91 -17.18 -7.44
N THR A 142 -32.48 -18.26 -6.91
CA THR A 142 -33.76 -18.80 -7.35
C THR A 142 -34.90 -17.81 -7.07
N ALA A 143 -35.47 -17.23 -8.13
CA ALA A 143 -36.80 -16.61 -8.18
C ALA A 143 -37.19 -16.53 -9.68
N SER A 144 -38.37 -16.84 -10.18
CA SER A 144 -39.64 -17.26 -9.62
C SER A 144 -40.47 -17.90 -10.75
N LYS A 145 -41.24 -18.94 -10.43
CA LYS A 145 -42.32 -19.44 -11.29
C LYS A 145 -43.42 -18.37 -11.45
N ARG A 146 -43.95 -18.26 -12.67
CA ARG A 146 -45.21 -17.64 -13.16
C ARG A 146 -45.12 -16.19 -13.67
N VAL A 147 -45.32 -16.04 -15.00
CA VAL A 147 -46.54 -15.42 -15.58
C VAL A 147 -46.91 -16.20 -16.87
N ARG A 148 -48.22 -16.33 -17.10
CA ARG A 148 -48.93 -17.12 -18.14
C ARG A 148 -49.08 -16.35 -19.47
N LYS A 149 -49.26 -17.11 -20.57
CA LYS A 149 -50.03 -16.86 -21.84
C LYS A 149 -49.85 -15.49 -22.52
N ILE A 150 -49.73 -15.43 -23.86
CA ILE A 150 -50.81 -15.21 -24.86
C ILE A 150 -50.15 -15.39 -26.25
N GLY A 151 -50.65 -16.29 -27.12
CA GLY A 151 -51.32 -15.95 -28.41
C GLY A 151 -50.32 -15.48 -29.50
N SER A 152 -50.17 -16.08 -30.68
CA SER A 152 -51.13 -16.75 -31.58
C SER A 152 -50.42 -17.76 -32.47
#